data_AF-R9M6F9-F1
#
_entry.id   AF-R9M6F9-F1
#
_cell.length_a   1.000
_cell.length_b   1.000
_cell.length_c   1.000
_cell.angle_alpha   90.00
_cell.angle_beta   90.00
_cell.angle_gamma   90.00
#
_symmetry.space_group_name_H-M   'P 1'
#
loop_
_entity.id
_entity.type
_entity.pdbx_description
1 polymer ?
#
loop_
_entity_poly.entity_id
_entity_poly.type
_entity_poly.pdbx_seq_one_letter_code
_entity_poly.pdbx_strand_id
1 'polypeptide(L)'
;MGHQSSIVDKDLLYIKEIANFSFVSEILFQTVYIKLFTDGYVYCKDGLFQTNKDSLKKQLQTSIFKTVLDDKKPSSFSDVLACFSKINLTSEGHAPFTNVECQSILYILLAPASKELYSTVLLTILQHLYPQSDKYITKDESFIVRNDIELIQISSVERFISEISKISETQNHFFRGHSNINYISVPSLFRESRLYKNEYMMYQELVIRCPDSFVHCTSHLDFLVEMQHYGLPTRLLDVTSNPLVALYFACERGNIPGEVLMYEVCSSDLKYEKCEEVAILSSLPMLTFSKQQTLLSILRGGVRLLCSAYEEFRHEVLSECPSFCGDISFQEVANPVFVKPIRKNQRIAHQEGAFIIWGLDESFYNNQEVTYGQQSTKDYRYICNGKKLVFYIPADKKGRILEILNRIGINKAYVYPEIDDVAEYIKSRVTET
;
A
#
# COMPACT_ATOMS: atom_id res chain seq x y z
N MET A 1 -10.78 -2.33 38.71
CA MET A 1 -11.34 -0.97 38.65
C MET A 1 -10.17 0.00 38.53
N GLY A 2 -9.97 0.59 37.36
CA GLY A 2 -8.87 1.51 37.08
C GLY A 2 -9.10 2.15 35.72
N HIS A 3 -9.70 3.35 35.75
CA HIS A 3 -9.94 4.31 34.67
C HIS A 3 -9.79 3.87 33.20
N GLN A 4 -10.89 3.42 32.59
CA GLN A 4 -11.19 3.83 31.21
C GLN A 4 -11.54 5.31 31.28
N SER A 5 -10.65 6.21 30.87
CA SER A 5 -11.03 7.61 30.64
C SER A 5 -11.87 7.66 29.36
N SER A 6 -13.18 7.47 29.48
CA SER A 6 -14.12 7.67 28.38
C SER A 6 -14.05 9.12 27.90
N ILE A 7 -14.13 9.34 26.59
CA ILE A 7 -14.33 10.68 26.00
C ILE A 7 -15.58 11.27 26.66
N VAL A 8 -15.47 12.45 27.28
CA VAL A 8 -16.59 13.12 27.96
C VAL A 8 -17.48 13.80 26.91
N ASP A 9 -18.79 13.95 27.17
CA ASP A 9 -19.74 14.55 26.21
C ASP A 9 -19.31 15.91 25.64
N LYS A 10 -18.62 16.72 26.44
CA LYS A 10 -18.06 18.00 25.99
C LYS A 10 -16.95 17.82 24.95
N ASP A 11 -16.07 16.84 25.13
CA ASP A 11 -15.01 16.52 24.17
C ASP A 11 -15.61 16.02 22.86
N LEU A 12 -16.69 15.23 22.94
CA LEU A 12 -17.40 14.74 21.76
C LEU A 12 -17.95 15.89 20.88
N LEU A 13 -18.47 16.95 21.50
CA LEU A 13 -18.94 18.14 20.77
C LEU A 13 -17.79 18.82 20.02
N TYR A 14 -16.67 19.07 20.70
CA TYR A 14 -15.49 19.68 20.07
C TYR A 14 -14.91 18.81 18.95
N ILE A 15 -14.83 17.49 19.14
CA ILE A 15 -14.35 16.54 18.13
C ILE A 15 -15.20 16.63 16.85
N LYS A 16 -16.54 16.73 16.98
CA LYS A 16 -17.45 16.89 15.85
C LYS A 16 -17.29 18.24 15.15
N GLU A 17 -17.06 19.32 15.89
CA GLU A 17 -16.77 20.62 15.30
C GLU A 17 -15.44 20.63 14.54
N ILE A 18 -14.40 20.01 15.12
CA ILE A 18 -13.10 19.83 14.45
C ILE A 18 -13.24 19.03 13.16
N ALA A 19 -14.10 18.01 13.13
CA ALA A 19 -14.34 17.20 11.94
C ALA A 19 -14.88 18.03 10.76
N ASN A 20 -15.55 19.16 11.01
CA ASN A 20 -16.16 19.97 9.94
C ASN A 20 -15.13 20.81 9.15
N PHE A 21 -13.87 20.87 9.57
CA PHE A 21 -12.82 21.51 8.78
C PHE A 21 -12.48 20.68 7.53
N SER A 22 -12.49 21.29 6.35
CA SER A 22 -12.24 20.61 5.07
C SER A 22 -10.88 19.91 5.01
N PHE A 23 -9.83 20.50 5.58
CA PHE A 23 -8.52 19.85 5.63
C PHE A 23 -8.46 18.65 6.57
N VAL A 24 -9.29 18.63 7.64
CA VAL A 24 -9.32 17.49 8.57
C VAL A 24 -9.91 16.28 7.86
N SER A 25 -10.99 16.46 7.10
CA SER A 25 -11.59 15.37 6.33
C SER A 25 -10.62 14.83 5.26
N GLU A 26 -9.94 15.69 4.52
CA GLU A 26 -8.97 15.27 3.49
C GLU A 26 -7.74 14.55 4.09
N ILE A 27 -7.19 15.08 5.19
CA ILE A 27 -6.02 14.46 5.85
C ILE A 27 -6.39 13.10 6.43
N LEU A 28 -7.54 12.99 7.11
CA LEU A 28 -8.01 11.71 7.63
C LEU A 28 -8.38 10.74 6.51
N PHE A 29 -8.89 11.25 5.39
CA PHE A 29 -9.10 10.45 4.20
C PHE A 29 -7.79 9.80 3.76
N GLN A 30 -6.75 10.61 3.53
CA GLN A 30 -5.45 10.14 3.04
C GLN A 30 -4.70 9.22 4.01
N THR A 31 -4.76 9.49 5.32
CA THR A 31 -3.91 8.81 6.31
C THR A 31 -4.57 7.61 6.99
N VAL A 32 -5.89 7.65 7.15
CA VAL A 32 -6.63 6.66 7.95
C VAL A 32 -7.65 5.94 7.06
N TYR A 33 -8.51 6.69 6.38
CA TYR A 33 -9.66 6.11 5.69
C TYR A 33 -9.26 5.24 4.50
N ILE A 34 -8.29 5.64 3.67
CA ILE A 34 -7.90 4.81 2.51
C ILE A 34 -7.42 3.44 2.98
N LYS A 35 -6.53 3.37 3.97
CA LYS A 35 -6.03 2.09 4.52
C LYS A 35 -7.17 1.27 5.15
N LEU A 36 -8.07 1.92 5.89
CA LEU A 36 -9.23 1.28 6.48
C LEU A 36 -10.24 0.76 5.44
N PHE A 37 -10.44 1.50 4.35
CA PHE A 37 -11.34 1.14 3.27
C PHE A 37 -10.77 -0.01 2.44
N THR A 38 -9.50 0.09 2.05
CA THR A 38 -8.79 -0.87 1.19
C THR A 38 -8.52 -2.18 1.92
N ASP A 39 -7.85 -2.12 3.07
CA ASP A 39 -7.35 -3.31 3.76
C ASP A 39 -8.27 -3.71 4.94
N GLY A 40 -9.20 -2.85 5.34
CA GLY A 40 -10.18 -3.14 6.39
C GLY A 40 -9.70 -2.82 7.82
N TYR A 41 -8.49 -2.29 8.00
CA TYR A 41 -7.96 -1.95 9.32
C TYR A 41 -6.91 -0.85 9.23
N VAL A 42 -6.62 -0.20 10.35
CA VAL A 42 -5.52 0.79 10.48
C VAL A 42 -5.00 0.78 11.92
N TYR A 43 -3.69 0.91 12.08
CA TYR A 43 -3.04 0.99 13.39
C TYR A 43 -2.90 2.44 13.84
N CYS A 44 -3.40 2.74 15.03
CA CYS A 44 -3.60 4.10 15.51
C CYS A 44 -2.61 4.57 16.58
N LYS A 45 -1.69 3.74 17.08
CA LYS A 45 -0.74 4.14 18.14
C LYS A 45 0.57 4.68 17.58
N ASP A 46 1.61 3.86 17.52
CA ASP A 46 3.00 4.26 17.26
C ASP A 46 3.35 4.36 15.76
N GLY A 47 2.37 4.65 14.89
CA GLY A 47 2.58 4.60 13.43
C GLY A 47 1.79 5.60 12.59
N LEU A 48 0.89 6.38 13.18
CA LEU A 48 0.14 7.41 12.43
C LEU A 48 0.99 8.66 12.13
N PHE A 49 1.89 9.03 13.04
CA PHE A 49 2.85 10.11 12.86
C PHE A 49 4.20 9.65 13.43
N GLN A 50 5.21 9.54 12.56
CA GLN A 50 6.53 8.99 12.92
C GLN A 50 7.49 10.06 13.45
N THR A 51 7.10 11.31 13.32
CA THR A 51 7.99 12.46 13.42
C THR A 51 7.64 13.27 14.67
N ASN A 52 8.67 13.67 15.43
CA ASN A 52 8.46 14.57 16.57
C ASN A 52 8.17 16.01 16.11
N LYS A 53 7.63 16.83 17.02
CA LYS A 53 7.24 18.22 16.74
C LYS A 53 8.36 19.03 16.05
N ASP A 54 9.59 18.90 16.51
CA ASP A 54 10.73 19.68 15.99
C ASP A 54 11.12 19.25 14.57
N SER A 55 11.05 17.96 14.26
CA SER A 55 11.33 17.45 12.93
C SER A 55 10.21 17.79 11.94
N LEU A 56 8.94 17.75 12.36
CA LEU A 56 7.81 18.22 11.54
C LEU A 56 7.97 19.71 11.20
N LYS A 57 8.30 20.53 12.20
CA LYS A 57 8.49 21.96 12.04
C LYS A 57 9.62 22.31 11.06
N LYS A 58 10.72 21.56 11.09
CA LYS A 58 11.84 21.74 10.14
C LYS A 58 11.46 21.44 8.69
N GLN A 59 10.52 20.52 8.47
CA GLN A 59 10.06 20.10 7.15
C GLN A 59 8.93 20.98 6.58
N LEU A 60 8.21 21.73 7.43
CA LEU A 60 7.07 22.58 7.05
C LEU A 60 7.43 24.05 6.74
N GLN A 61 8.65 24.38 6.32
CA GLN A 61 9.12 25.77 6.31
C GLN A 61 8.21 26.77 5.56
N THR A 62 7.55 26.32 4.49
CA THR A 62 6.65 27.12 3.63
C THR A 62 5.17 26.80 3.78
N SER A 63 4.79 25.86 4.65
CA SER A 63 3.40 25.39 4.79
C SER A 63 2.59 26.25 5.77
N ILE A 64 1.32 26.45 5.46
CA ILE A 64 0.35 27.15 6.33
C ILE A 64 0.19 26.47 7.69
N PHE A 65 0.40 25.15 7.76
CA PHE A 65 0.24 24.36 8.98
C PHE A 65 1.39 24.54 9.98
N LYS A 66 2.48 25.19 9.58
CA LYS A 66 3.60 25.52 10.48
C LYS A 66 3.15 26.37 11.66
N THR A 67 2.23 27.31 11.41
CA THR A 67 1.68 28.22 12.44
C THR A 67 1.05 27.47 13.61
N VAL A 68 0.42 26.33 13.33
CA VAL A 68 -0.26 25.50 14.34
C VAL A 68 0.73 24.70 15.18
N LEU A 69 1.92 24.39 14.63
CA LEU A 69 3.02 23.80 15.39
C LEU A 69 3.81 24.84 16.20
N ASP A 70 3.77 26.13 15.85
CA ASP A 70 4.43 27.18 16.63
C ASP A 70 3.75 27.40 18.00
N ASP A 71 2.44 27.17 18.06
CA ASP A 71 1.66 27.30 19.28
C ASP A 71 2.03 26.26 20.36
N LYS A 72 1.63 26.57 21.61
CA LYS A 72 1.72 25.64 22.74
C LYS A 72 0.93 24.37 22.40
N LYS A 73 1.48 23.20 22.74
CA LYS A 73 0.80 21.91 22.49
C LYS A 73 -0.61 21.95 23.13
N PRO A 74 -1.68 21.70 22.36
CA PRO A 74 -3.04 21.67 22.89
C PRO A 74 -3.20 20.70 24.05
N SER A 75 -3.94 21.12 25.07
CA SER A 75 -4.23 20.29 26.26
C SER A 75 -5.67 19.78 26.30
N SER A 76 -6.57 20.40 25.54
CA SER A 76 -7.97 20.02 25.39
C SER A 76 -8.40 20.07 23.92
N PHE A 77 -9.53 19.43 23.57
CA PHE A 77 -10.08 19.53 22.21
C PHE A 77 -10.59 20.95 21.88
N SER A 78 -10.96 21.75 22.88
CA SER A 78 -11.27 23.17 22.70
C SER A 78 -10.03 23.96 22.22
N ASP A 79 -8.85 23.66 22.77
CA ASP A 79 -7.58 24.26 22.33
C ASP A 79 -7.27 23.88 20.87
N VAL A 80 -7.53 22.62 20.49
CA VAL A 80 -7.36 22.14 19.10
C VAL A 80 -8.27 22.92 18.15
N LEU A 81 -9.55 23.07 18.50
CA LEU A 81 -10.51 23.84 17.72
C LEU A 81 -10.03 25.29 17.51
N ALA A 82 -9.56 25.95 18.57
CA ALA A 82 -9.02 27.30 18.50
C ALA A 82 -7.77 27.39 17.61
N CYS A 83 -6.86 26.39 17.69
CA CYS A 83 -5.69 26.30 16.83
C CYS A 83 -6.06 26.11 15.35
N PHE A 84 -7.01 25.22 15.05
CA PHE A 84 -7.44 24.93 13.69
C PHE A 84 -8.21 26.08 13.05
N SER A 85 -8.94 26.87 13.85
CA SER A 85 -9.66 28.05 13.38
C SER A 85 -8.76 29.16 12.85
N LYS A 86 -7.45 29.12 13.16
CA LYS A 86 -6.45 30.06 12.61
C LYS A 86 -5.98 29.68 11.21
N ILE A 87 -6.24 28.45 10.76
CA ILE A 87 -5.87 27.99 9.42
C ILE A 87 -6.88 28.57 8.44
N ASN A 88 -6.42 29.45 7.58
CA ASN A 88 -7.23 30.00 6.50
C ASN A 88 -6.81 29.36 5.17
N LEU A 89 -7.53 28.33 4.74
CA LEU A 89 -7.37 27.73 3.42
C LEU A 89 -8.19 28.54 2.42
N THR A 90 -7.52 29.18 1.46
CA THR A 90 -8.19 29.78 0.31
C THR A 90 -8.88 28.69 -0.48
N SER A 91 -10.16 28.89 -0.81
CA SER A 91 -11.06 27.93 -1.48
C SER A 91 -10.72 27.58 -2.93
N GLU A 92 -9.49 27.84 -3.38
CA GLU A 92 -9.00 27.43 -4.70
C GLU A 92 -8.26 26.09 -4.60
N GLY A 93 -8.52 25.20 -5.55
CA GLY A 93 -8.01 23.83 -5.57
C GLY A 93 -6.51 23.74 -5.31
N HIS A 94 -6.16 23.36 -4.08
CA HIS A 94 -4.78 23.10 -3.70
C HIS A 94 -4.37 21.68 -4.12
N ALA A 95 -3.07 21.48 -4.30
CA ALA A 95 -2.53 20.13 -4.42
C ALA A 95 -2.85 19.30 -3.16
N PRO A 96 -2.92 17.96 -3.27
CA PRO A 96 -3.11 17.10 -2.11
C PRO A 96 -2.08 17.39 -1.02
N PHE A 97 -2.49 17.35 0.24
CA PHE A 97 -1.59 17.57 1.37
C PHE A 97 -0.39 16.62 1.35
N THR A 98 0.78 17.14 1.67
CA THR A 98 1.99 16.33 1.80
C THR A 98 1.90 15.44 3.04
N ASN A 99 2.64 14.33 3.05
CA ASN A 99 2.67 13.42 4.21
C ASN A 99 3.04 14.16 5.52
N VAL A 100 3.95 15.14 5.44
CA VAL A 100 4.39 15.96 6.58
C VAL A 100 3.24 16.83 7.12
N GLU A 101 2.45 17.43 6.24
CA GLU A 101 1.28 18.23 6.62
C GLU A 101 0.22 17.36 7.29
N CYS A 102 -0.07 16.19 6.70
CA CYS A 102 -0.96 15.19 7.26
C CYS A 102 -0.52 14.75 8.67
N GLN A 103 0.76 14.40 8.84
CA GLN A 103 1.30 14.01 10.15
C GLN A 103 1.23 15.15 11.18
N SER A 104 1.39 16.40 10.74
CA SER A 104 1.36 17.57 11.63
C SER A 104 -0.03 17.85 12.16
N ILE A 105 -1.05 17.77 11.32
CA ILE A 105 -2.43 17.93 11.75
C ILE A 105 -2.87 16.78 12.65
N LEU A 106 -2.50 15.53 12.32
CA LEU A 106 -2.76 14.38 13.20
C LEU A 106 -2.08 14.54 14.58
N TYR A 107 -0.84 15.02 14.60
CA TYR A 107 -0.10 15.27 15.84
C TYR A 107 -0.82 16.27 16.75
N ILE A 108 -1.39 17.33 16.18
CA ILE A 108 -2.12 18.37 16.93
C ILE A 108 -3.51 17.87 17.33
N LEU A 109 -4.22 17.21 16.42
CA LEU A 109 -5.54 16.62 16.64
C LEU A 109 -5.54 15.64 17.82
N LEU A 110 -4.53 14.79 17.90
CA LEU A 110 -4.39 13.75 18.92
C LEU A 110 -3.62 14.23 20.15
N ALA A 111 -3.13 15.47 20.18
CA ALA A 111 -2.35 16.00 21.29
C ALA A 111 -3.04 15.96 22.66
N PRO A 112 -4.36 16.22 22.79
CA PRO A 112 -5.08 16.15 24.06
C PRO A 112 -5.35 14.72 24.56
N ALA A 113 -5.27 13.72 23.68
CA ALA A 113 -5.62 12.34 23.98
C ALA A 113 -4.40 11.52 24.42
N SER A 114 -4.61 10.54 25.30
CA SER A 114 -3.61 9.50 25.54
C SER A 114 -3.56 8.54 24.35
N LYS A 115 -2.45 7.81 24.18
CA LYS A 115 -2.26 6.91 23.03
C LYS A 115 -3.33 5.81 22.94
N GLU A 116 -3.88 5.41 24.07
CA GLU A 116 -4.96 4.43 24.21
C GLU A 116 -6.30 4.93 23.64
N LEU A 117 -6.46 6.25 23.52
CA LEU A 117 -7.68 6.88 23.00
C LEU A 117 -7.59 7.24 21.52
N TYR A 118 -6.43 7.10 20.87
CA TYR A 118 -6.24 7.52 19.47
C TYR A 118 -7.23 6.83 18.53
N SER A 119 -7.41 5.51 18.63
CA SER A 119 -8.37 4.78 17.80
C SER A 119 -9.81 5.25 18.03
N THR A 120 -10.17 5.59 19.26
CA THR A 120 -11.53 6.02 19.64
C THR A 120 -11.83 7.41 19.11
N VAL A 121 -10.90 8.36 19.27
CA VAL A 121 -11.03 9.72 18.76
C VAL A 121 -11.16 9.70 17.23
N LEU A 122 -10.29 8.96 16.56
CA LEU A 122 -10.30 8.86 15.09
C LEU A 122 -11.57 8.19 14.57
N LEU A 123 -12.01 7.09 15.19
CA LEU A 123 -13.26 6.43 14.81
C LEU A 123 -14.47 7.37 14.98
N THR A 124 -14.50 8.16 16.06
CA THR A 124 -15.56 9.13 16.31
C THR A 124 -15.63 10.20 15.21
N ILE A 125 -14.48 10.71 14.76
CA ILE A 125 -14.42 11.67 13.66
C ILE A 125 -14.87 11.02 12.35
N LEU A 126 -14.39 9.80 12.06
CA LEU A 126 -14.77 9.06 10.86
C LEU A 126 -16.27 8.75 10.82
N GLN A 127 -16.89 8.45 11.95
CA GLN A 127 -18.34 8.23 12.06
C GLN A 127 -19.15 9.49 11.80
N HIS A 128 -18.63 10.66 12.19
CA HIS A 128 -19.23 11.94 11.87
C HIS A 128 -19.08 12.30 10.38
N LEU A 129 -17.90 12.07 9.80
CA LEU A 129 -17.60 12.37 8.39
C LEU A 129 -18.27 11.41 7.41
N TYR A 130 -18.32 10.12 7.76
CA TYR A 130 -18.78 9.03 6.89
C TYR A 130 -19.80 8.18 7.65
N PRO A 131 -21.10 8.51 7.58
CA PRO A 131 -22.15 7.80 8.33
C PRO A 131 -22.29 6.30 8.01
N GLN A 132 -21.67 5.80 6.93
CA GLN A 132 -21.63 4.35 6.60
C GLN A 132 -20.47 3.58 7.27
N SER A 133 -19.89 4.13 8.33
CA SER A 133 -18.70 3.56 9.02
C SER A 133 -19.03 2.63 10.20
N ASP A 134 -20.31 2.29 10.42
CA ASP A 134 -20.75 1.38 11.49
C ASP A 134 -20.15 -0.04 11.43
N LYS A 135 -19.55 -0.39 10.29
CA LYS A 135 -18.82 -1.65 10.10
C LYS A 135 -17.44 -1.68 10.77
N TYR A 136 -16.95 -0.55 11.28
CA TYR A 136 -15.63 -0.42 11.91
C TYR A 136 -15.74 -0.32 13.44
N ILE A 137 -14.87 -1.03 14.13
CA ILE A 137 -14.78 -1.06 15.59
C ILE A 137 -13.35 -0.79 16.05
N THR A 138 -13.18 -0.31 17.29
CA THR A 138 -11.86 -0.26 17.91
C THR A 138 -11.47 -1.64 18.46
N LYS A 139 -10.20 -2.03 18.29
CA LYS A 139 -9.66 -3.29 18.82
C LYS A 139 -8.35 -3.04 19.57
N ASP A 140 -8.25 -3.59 20.78
CA ASP A 140 -7.07 -3.54 21.66
C ASP A 140 -6.50 -2.12 21.84
N GLU A 141 -7.37 -1.09 21.79
CA GLU A 141 -7.04 0.35 21.89
C GLU A 141 -6.05 0.86 20.84
N SER A 142 -5.67 0.01 19.88
CA SER A 142 -4.53 0.23 19.00
C SER A 142 -4.93 0.22 17.54
N PHE A 143 -6.11 -0.30 17.23
CA PHE A 143 -6.61 -0.45 15.87
C PHE A 143 -8.02 0.07 15.72
N ILE A 144 -8.34 0.54 14.51
CA ILE A 144 -9.70 0.56 13.98
C ILE A 144 -9.76 -0.57 12.94
N VAL A 145 -10.78 -1.42 13.01
CA VAL A 145 -10.86 -2.69 12.26
C VAL A 145 -12.28 -2.93 11.78
N ARG A 146 -12.43 -3.44 10.56
CA ARG A 146 -13.69 -3.89 9.98
C ARG A 146 -14.03 -5.30 10.47
N ASN A 147 -15.30 -5.59 10.66
CA ASN A 147 -15.75 -6.86 11.27
C ASN A 147 -15.32 -8.14 10.53
N ASP A 148 -15.01 -8.04 9.24
CA ASP A 148 -14.50 -9.13 8.38
C ASP A 148 -12.97 -9.29 8.43
N ILE A 149 -12.25 -8.56 9.29
CA ILE A 149 -10.79 -8.67 9.45
C ILE A 149 -10.46 -9.38 10.76
N GLU A 150 -9.51 -10.31 10.70
CA GLU A 150 -8.92 -10.98 11.85
C GLU A 150 -7.43 -10.66 11.96
N LEU A 151 -7.09 -9.85 12.97
CA LEU A 151 -5.71 -9.51 13.33
C LEU A 151 -5.14 -10.57 14.27
N ILE A 152 -4.06 -11.24 13.83
CA ILE A 152 -3.28 -12.20 14.61
C ILE A 152 -1.93 -11.59 14.95
N GLN A 153 -1.66 -11.43 16.24
CA GLN A 153 -0.37 -10.98 16.72
C GLN A 153 0.70 -12.06 16.54
N ILE A 154 1.85 -11.69 15.97
CA ILE A 154 3.01 -12.57 15.81
C ILE A 154 4.15 -12.05 16.68
N SER A 155 4.44 -12.78 17.75
CA SER A 155 5.47 -12.44 18.73
C SER A 155 6.82 -13.12 18.49
N SER A 156 6.86 -14.16 17.65
CA SER A 156 8.06 -14.94 17.36
C SER A 156 7.92 -15.73 16.05
N VAL A 157 9.04 -16.28 15.55
CA VAL A 157 9.07 -17.11 14.34
C VAL A 157 8.26 -18.41 14.53
N GLU A 158 8.34 -19.02 15.71
CA GLU A 158 7.63 -20.26 16.04
C GLU A 158 6.12 -20.05 16.04
N ARG A 159 5.64 -18.93 16.60
CA ARG A 159 4.23 -18.58 16.56
C ARG A 159 3.77 -18.39 15.11
N PHE A 160 4.57 -17.70 14.29
CA PHE A 160 4.24 -17.51 12.88
C PHE A 160 4.13 -18.84 12.13
N ILE A 161 5.12 -19.72 12.27
CA ILE A 161 5.10 -21.06 11.66
C ILE A 161 3.87 -21.86 12.13
N SER A 162 3.53 -21.79 13.42
CA SER A 162 2.37 -22.48 13.97
C SER A 162 1.05 -21.96 13.40
N GLU A 163 0.95 -20.68 13.02
CA GLU A 163 -0.25 -20.16 12.35
C GLU A 163 -0.27 -20.59 10.89
N ILE A 164 0.88 -20.56 10.20
CA ILE A 164 0.98 -21.01 8.81
C ILE A 164 0.65 -22.50 8.67
N SER A 165 1.04 -23.34 9.64
CA SER A 165 0.76 -24.78 9.60
C SER A 165 -0.72 -25.15 9.75
N LYS A 166 -1.58 -24.20 10.14
CA LYS A 166 -3.04 -24.43 10.24
C LYS A 166 -3.76 -24.23 8.90
N ILE A 167 -3.06 -23.71 7.90
CA ILE A 167 -3.63 -23.33 6.61
C ILE A 167 -3.76 -24.58 5.72
N SER A 168 -4.88 -24.68 5.00
CA SER A 168 -5.11 -25.77 4.04
C SER A 168 -4.16 -25.69 2.85
N GLU A 169 -3.58 -26.82 2.42
CA GLU A 169 -2.70 -26.89 1.24
C GLU A 169 -3.45 -26.97 -0.11
N THR A 170 -4.77 -26.76 -0.11
CA THR A 170 -5.62 -26.99 -1.30
C THR A 170 -5.44 -25.98 -2.43
N GLN A 171 -4.81 -24.84 -2.17
CA GLN A 171 -4.65 -23.73 -3.13
C GLN A 171 -3.25 -23.13 -3.06
N ASN A 172 -2.94 -22.25 -4.03
CA ASN A 172 -1.65 -21.55 -4.04
C ASN A 172 -1.69 -20.38 -3.04
N HIS A 173 -0.75 -20.39 -2.09
CA HIS A 173 -0.61 -19.33 -1.10
C HIS A 173 0.55 -18.39 -1.43
N PHE A 174 0.29 -17.09 -1.31
CA PHE A 174 1.30 -16.06 -1.44
C PHE A 174 1.23 -15.11 -0.27
N PHE A 175 2.36 -14.48 0.03
CA PHE A 175 2.54 -13.62 1.18
C PHE A 175 3.17 -12.30 0.75
N ARG A 176 2.87 -11.23 1.49
CA ARG A 176 3.54 -9.94 1.33
C ARG A 176 3.83 -9.34 2.69
N GLY A 177 5.10 -9.05 2.95
CA GLY A 177 5.52 -8.37 4.17
C GLY A 177 5.54 -6.87 3.99
N HIS A 178 4.96 -6.13 4.93
CA HIS A 178 5.16 -4.69 5.05
C HIS A 178 5.84 -4.37 6.37
N SER A 179 6.94 -3.62 6.29
CA SER A 179 7.65 -3.14 7.47
C SER A 179 6.83 -2.12 8.28
N ASN A 180 5.79 -1.53 7.70
CA ASN A 180 4.85 -0.67 8.40
C ASN A 180 3.43 -1.15 8.09
N ILE A 181 2.70 -1.49 9.15
CA ILE A 181 1.31 -1.96 9.12
C ILE A 181 0.32 -0.98 8.47
N ASN A 182 0.65 0.31 8.43
CA ASN A 182 -0.18 1.33 7.80
C ASN A 182 0.13 1.55 6.30
N TYR A 183 1.08 0.80 5.73
CA TYR A 183 1.29 0.81 4.28
C TYR A 183 0.11 0.16 3.57
N ILE A 184 -0.33 0.80 2.48
CA ILE A 184 -1.41 0.31 1.64
C ILE A 184 -0.81 -0.65 0.60
N SER A 185 -1.48 -1.78 0.37
CA SER A 185 -1.05 -2.82 -0.56
C SER A 185 -1.35 -2.47 -2.03
N VAL A 186 -0.76 -1.38 -2.52
CA VAL A 186 -0.90 -0.87 -3.89
C VAL A 186 0.49 -0.78 -4.56
N PRO A 187 0.62 -1.11 -5.86
CA PRO A 187 1.86 -0.95 -6.60
C PRO A 187 2.46 0.45 -6.46
N SER A 188 3.79 0.54 -6.55
CA SER A 188 4.51 1.80 -6.41
C SER A 188 4.04 2.86 -7.42
N LEU A 189 3.66 2.44 -8.63
CA LEU A 189 3.14 3.31 -9.69
C LEU A 189 1.90 4.11 -9.28
N PHE A 190 0.98 3.51 -8.52
CA PHE A 190 -0.31 4.13 -8.19
C PHE A 190 -0.28 4.94 -6.88
N ARG A 191 0.88 5.06 -6.24
CA ARG A 191 1.02 5.83 -4.99
C ARG A 191 1.00 7.34 -5.22
N GLU A 192 1.35 7.80 -6.42
CA GLU A 192 1.38 9.22 -6.77
C GLU A 192 0.81 9.45 -8.17
N SER A 193 -0.02 10.49 -8.31
CA SER A 193 -0.64 10.83 -9.58
C SER A 193 0.34 11.13 -10.71
N ARG A 194 1.48 11.74 -10.38
CA ARG A 194 2.54 11.99 -11.36
C ARG A 194 3.16 10.71 -11.92
N LEU A 195 3.12 9.59 -11.19
CA LEU A 195 3.77 8.34 -11.60
C LEU A 195 2.88 7.60 -12.61
N TYR A 196 1.66 7.22 -12.24
CA TYR A 196 0.77 6.49 -13.16
C TYR A 196 0.35 7.32 -14.38
N LYS A 197 0.30 8.66 -14.28
CA LYS A 197 0.06 9.52 -15.45
C LYS A 197 1.23 9.59 -16.44
N ASN A 198 2.43 9.17 -16.03
CA ASN A 198 3.64 9.20 -16.84
C ASN A 198 4.28 7.81 -17.02
N GLU A 199 3.52 6.72 -16.81
CA GLU A 199 4.01 5.34 -16.91
C GLU A 199 4.71 5.09 -18.27
N TYR A 200 4.09 5.47 -19.37
CA TYR A 200 4.64 5.38 -20.73
C TYR A 200 6.01 6.06 -20.86
N MET A 201 6.12 7.31 -20.41
CA MET A 201 7.37 8.07 -20.52
C MET A 201 8.47 7.42 -19.67
N MET A 202 8.15 7.02 -18.44
CA MET A 202 9.11 6.36 -17.54
C MET A 202 9.62 5.05 -18.12
N TYR A 203 8.73 4.24 -18.72
CA TYR A 203 9.10 3.00 -19.41
C TYR A 203 10.09 3.29 -20.54
N GLN A 204 9.73 4.19 -21.45
CA GLN A 204 10.53 4.49 -22.65
C GLN A 204 11.91 5.09 -22.28
N GLU A 205 11.94 6.06 -21.38
CA GLU A 205 13.18 6.73 -20.97
C GLU A 205 14.19 5.78 -20.32
N LEU A 206 13.72 4.84 -19.48
CA LEU A 206 14.65 3.91 -18.83
C LEU A 206 15.25 2.92 -19.84
N VAL A 207 14.45 2.42 -20.79
CA VAL A 207 14.94 1.53 -21.86
C VAL A 207 15.93 2.26 -22.78
N ILE A 208 15.65 3.52 -23.15
CA ILE A 208 16.53 4.33 -24.01
C ILE A 208 17.87 4.64 -23.33
N ARG A 209 17.85 4.96 -22.03
CA ARG A 209 19.06 5.36 -21.29
C ARG A 209 19.92 4.19 -20.84
N CYS A 210 19.31 3.04 -20.59
CA CYS A 210 19.98 1.86 -20.05
C CYS A 210 19.71 0.60 -20.90
N PRO A 211 19.93 0.62 -22.23
CA PRO A 211 19.53 -0.48 -23.12
C PRO A 211 20.24 -1.80 -22.75
N ASP A 212 21.48 -1.73 -22.29
CA ASP A 212 22.29 -2.90 -21.90
C ASP A 212 21.64 -3.70 -20.76
N SER A 213 20.90 -3.03 -19.85
CA SER A 213 20.19 -3.69 -18.75
C SER A 213 18.98 -4.51 -19.22
N PHE A 214 18.48 -4.26 -20.45
CA PHE A 214 17.27 -4.89 -20.97
C PHE A 214 17.52 -5.88 -22.12
N VAL A 215 18.79 -6.18 -22.45
CA VAL A 215 19.17 -7.06 -23.59
C VAL A 215 18.53 -8.45 -23.52
N HIS A 216 18.27 -8.95 -22.31
CA HIS A 216 17.68 -10.28 -22.07
C HIS A 216 16.18 -10.25 -21.79
N CYS A 217 15.55 -9.08 -21.85
CA CYS A 217 14.11 -8.93 -21.73
C CYS A 217 13.45 -9.35 -23.04
N THR A 218 12.56 -10.33 -22.95
CA THR A 218 11.87 -10.95 -24.09
C THR A 218 10.37 -10.68 -24.09
N SER A 219 9.85 -10.19 -22.97
CA SER A 219 8.44 -9.88 -22.75
C SER A 219 8.32 -8.54 -22.02
N HIS A 220 7.22 -7.81 -22.18
CA HIS A 220 6.96 -6.61 -21.38
C HIS A 220 6.94 -6.92 -19.87
N LEU A 221 6.57 -8.14 -19.47
CA LEU A 221 6.70 -8.55 -18.08
C LEU A 221 8.16 -8.53 -17.63
N ASP A 222 9.09 -9.06 -18.42
CA ASP A 222 10.53 -9.00 -18.11
C ASP A 222 10.98 -7.55 -17.91
N PHE A 223 10.59 -6.66 -18.83
CA PHE A 223 10.92 -5.23 -18.72
C PHE A 223 10.40 -4.66 -17.41
N LEU A 224 9.12 -4.86 -17.08
CA LEU A 224 8.54 -4.33 -15.84
C LEU A 224 9.23 -4.88 -14.58
N VAL A 225 9.60 -6.17 -14.60
CA VAL A 225 10.32 -6.80 -13.49
C VAL A 225 11.71 -6.18 -13.31
N GLU A 226 12.46 -5.98 -14.41
CA GLU A 226 13.79 -5.39 -14.38
C GLU A 226 13.73 -3.90 -13.98
N MET A 227 12.73 -3.17 -14.48
CA MET A 227 12.45 -1.79 -14.06
C MET A 227 12.20 -1.69 -12.55
N GLN A 228 11.38 -2.58 -12.00
CA GLN A 228 11.07 -2.63 -10.57
C GLN A 228 12.30 -3.00 -9.73
N HIS A 229 13.15 -3.90 -10.23
CA HIS A 229 14.41 -4.28 -9.59
C HIS A 229 15.33 -3.06 -9.37
N TYR A 230 15.44 -2.17 -10.36
CA TYR A 230 16.19 -0.90 -10.24
C TYR A 230 15.39 0.24 -9.59
N GLY A 231 14.18 -0.03 -9.08
CA GLY A 231 13.39 0.92 -8.31
C GLY A 231 12.53 1.89 -9.13
N LEU A 232 12.39 1.69 -10.44
CA LEU A 232 11.40 2.44 -11.22
C LEU A 232 9.99 1.98 -10.80
N PRO A 233 9.07 2.90 -10.46
CA PRO A 233 7.71 2.51 -10.09
C PRO A 233 6.98 1.81 -11.24
N THR A 234 6.41 0.63 -10.97
CA THR A 234 5.65 -0.13 -11.96
C THR A 234 4.29 -0.57 -11.41
N ARG A 235 3.45 -1.07 -12.31
CA ARG A 235 2.15 -1.69 -12.00
C ARG A 235 2.26 -3.06 -11.31
N LEU A 236 3.47 -3.58 -11.09
CA LEU A 236 3.68 -4.84 -10.39
C LEU A 236 3.65 -4.64 -8.88
N LEU A 237 2.93 -5.53 -8.19
CA LEU A 237 2.97 -5.66 -6.75
C LEU A 237 3.67 -6.96 -6.37
N ASP A 238 4.76 -6.89 -5.60
CA ASP A 238 5.51 -8.08 -5.20
C ASP A 238 4.74 -8.95 -4.21
N VAL A 239 4.78 -10.24 -4.41
CA VAL A 239 4.37 -11.25 -3.43
C VAL A 239 5.40 -12.37 -3.43
N THR A 240 5.42 -13.20 -2.40
CA THR A 240 6.34 -14.34 -2.28
C THR A 240 5.58 -15.60 -1.92
N SER A 241 5.98 -16.75 -2.48
CA SER A 241 5.49 -18.05 -1.99
C SER A 241 6.12 -18.46 -0.66
N ASN A 242 7.18 -17.77 -0.21
CA ASN A 242 7.90 -18.09 1.02
C ASN A 242 7.40 -17.21 2.18
N PRO A 243 6.66 -17.77 3.15
CA PRO A 243 6.11 -16.99 4.26
C PRO A 243 7.19 -16.37 5.14
N LEU A 244 8.38 -16.99 5.26
CA LEU A 244 9.46 -16.47 6.09
C LEU A 244 10.19 -15.30 5.42
N VAL A 245 10.25 -15.26 4.08
CA VAL A 245 10.71 -14.08 3.34
C VAL A 245 9.74 -12.92 3.55
N ALA A 246 8.42 -13.17 3.53
CA ALA A 246 7.44 -12.13 3.88
C ALA A 246 7.60 -11.66 5.34
N LEU A 247 7.84 -12.57 6.28
CA LEU A 247 8.12 -12.20 7.68
C LEU A 247 9.39 -11.35 7.81
N TYR A 248 10.43 -11.66 7.03
CA TYR A 248 11.65 -10.84 6.95
C TYR A 248 11.30 -9.40 6.51
N PHE A 249 10.57 -9.23 5.40
CA PHE A 249 10.15 -7.90 4.92
C PHE A 249 9.26 -7.16 5.93
N ALA A 250 8.44 -7.88 6.69
CA ALA A 250 7.64 -7.29 7.75
C ALA A 250 8.50 -6.74 8.91
N CYS A 251 9.70 -7.28 9.11
CA CYS A 251 10.57 -6.93 10.23
C CYS A 251 11.75 -6.03 9.85
N GLU A 252 12.17 -5.98 8.58
CA GLU A 252 13.45 -5.38 8.16
C GLU A 252 13.63 -3.89 8.47
N ARG A 253 12.55 -3.14 8.69
CA ARG A 253 12.60 -1.70 8.96
C ARG A 253 11.70 -1.27 10.12
N GLY A 254 12.17 -0.23 10.80
CA GLY A 254 11.37 0.68 11.61
C GLY A 254 10.99 0.20 13.01
N ASN A 255 10.65 1.18 13.84
CA ASN A 255 10.16 0.99 15.22
C ASN A 255 8.62 0.97 15.27
N ILE A 256 7.98 0.58 14.17
CA ILE A 256 6.52 0.56 14.00
C ILE A 256 6.13 -0.88 13.74
N PRO A 257 4.93 -1.35 14.15
CA PRO A 257 4.49 -2.69 13.81
C PRO A 257 4.54 -2.94 12.30
N GLY A 258 4.96 -4.14 11.93
CA GLY A 258 4.89 -4.65 10.56
C GLY A 258 3.69 -5.57 10.38
N GLU A 259 3.50 -6.05 9.16
CA GLU A 259 2.45 -7.02 8.84
C GLU A 259 2.90 -8.02 7.78
N VAL A 260 2.31 -9.21 7.83
CA VAL A 260 2.30 -10.16 6.71
C VAL A 260 0.87 -10.32 6.24
N LEU A 261 0.69 -9.94 4.98
CA LEU A 261 -0.50 -10.12 4.17
C LEU A 261 -0.46 -11.50 3.52
N MET A 262 -1.62 -12.14 3.39
CA MET A 262 -1.74 -13.46 2.78
C MET A 262 -2.81 -13.45 1.69
N TYR A 263 -2.51 -14.16 0.61
CA TYR A 263 -3.37 -14.33 -0.55
C TYR A 263 -3.53 -15.81 -0.86
N GLU A 264 -4.75 -16.20 -1.23
CA GLU A 264 -5.08 -17.54 -1.70
C GLU A 264 -5.57 -17.45 -3.14
N VAL A 265 -4.88 -18.16 -4.04
CA VAL A 265 -5.09 -18.03 -5.48
C VAL A 265 -5.41 -19.40 -6.06
N CYS A 266 -6.60 -19.49 -6.65
CA CYS A 266 -7.03 -20.65 -7.41
C CYS A 266 -6.08 -20.94 -8.57
N SER A 267 -5.83 -22.21 -8.85
CA SER A 267 -4.94 -22.60 -9.95
C SER A 267 -5.39 -22.08 -11.33
N SER A 268 -6.67 -21.78 -11.52
CA SER A 268 -7.21 -21.14 -12.74
C SER A 268 -6.89 -19.65 -12.87
N ASP A 269 -6.71 -18.96 -11.74
CA ASP A 269 -6.40 -17.54 -11.67
C ASP A 269 -4.89 -17.26 -11.61
N LEU A 270 -4.10 -18.26 -11.22
CA LEU A 270 -2.65 -18.19 -11.26
C LEU A 270 -2.14 -18.34 -12.70
N LYS A 271 -1.55 -17.28 -13.23
CA LYS A 271 -1.00 -17.22 -14.58
C LYS A 271 0.51 -17.39 -14.59
N TYR A 272 1.01 -17.70 -15.78
CA TYR A 272 2.43 -17.79 -16.09
C TYR A 272 2.77 -16.78 -17.17
N GLU A 273 4.05 -16.47 -17.33
CA GLU A 273 4.53 -15.40 -18.21
C GLU A 273 3.94 -15.39 -19.63
N LYS A 274 3.69 -16.55 -20.22
CA LYS A 274 3.16 -16.67 -21.59
C LYS A 274 1.64 -16.65 -21.71
N CYS A 275 0.91 -16.40 -20.61
CA CYS A 275 -0.54 -16.31 -20.65
C CYS A 275 -0.99 -14.99 -21.30
N GLU A 276 -2.11 -15.02 -22.02
CA GLU A 276 -2.66 -13.85 -22.72
C GLU A 276 -2.99 -12.71 -21.74
N GLU A 277 -3.53 -13.02 -20.57
CA GLU A 277 -3.89 -12.00 -19.56
C GLU A 277 -2.66 -11.28 -19.02
N VAL A 278 -1.51 -11.96 -18.96
CA VAL A 278 -0.23 -11.36 -18.57
C VAL A 278 0.23 -10.39 -19.66
N ALA A 279 0.24 -10.83 -20.92
CA ALA A 279 0.62 -10.00 -22.06
C ALA A 279 -0.25 -8.74 -22.16
N ILE A 280 -1.58 -8.89 -22.05
CA ILE A 280 -2.53 -7.75 -22.05
C ILE A 280 -2.13 -6.72 -20.99
N LEU A 281 -1.96 -7.13 -19.73
CA LEU A 281 -1.69 -6.17 -18.66
C LEU A 281 -0.29 -5.59 -18.70
N SER A 282 0.71 -6.35 -19.17
CA SER A 282 2.09 -5.89 -19.28
C SER A 282 2.31 -4.96 -20.47
N SER A 283 1.47 -5.01 -21.51
CA SER A 283 1.54 -4.09 -22.67
C SER A 283 0.90 -2.72 -22.42
N LEU A 284 0.05 -2.58 -21.39
CA LEU A 284 -0.61 -1.30 -21.07
C LEU A 284 0.33 -0.09 -20.89
N PRO A 285 1.56 -0.21 -20.32
CA PRO A 285 2.55 0.87 -20.27
C PRO A 285 2.94 1.44 -21.64
N MET A 286 2.66 0.75 -22.75
CA MET A 286 2.91 1.26 -24.12
C MET A 286 1.91 2.31 -24.58
N LEU A 287 0.85 2.54 -23.80
CA LEU A 287 -0.11 3.59 -24.05
C LEU A 287 0.14 4.78 -23.13
N THR A 288 0.00 5.99 -23.66
CA THR A 288 -0.04 7.20 -22.84
C THR A 288 -1.23 7.16 -21.89
N PHE A 289 -1.16 7.89 -20.77
CA PHE A 289 -2.25 7.94 -19.79
C PHE A 289 -3.61 8.29 -20.43
N SER A 290 -3.65 9.27 -21.34
CA SER A 290 -4.89 9.62 -22.05
C SER A 290 -5.42 8.45 -22.88
N LYS A 291 -4.56 7.66 -23.53
CA LYS A 291 -4.97 6.48 -24.29
C LYS A 291 -5.45 5.35 -23.37
N GLN A 292 -4.81 5.16 -22.21
CA GLN A 292 -5.27 4.22 -21.17
C GLN A 292 -6.69 4.60 -20.67
N GLN A 293 -6.95 5.90 -20.43
CA GLN A 293 -8.29 6.39 -20.04
C GLN A 293 -9.32 6.16 -21.15
N THR A 294 -8.97 6.45 -22.40
CA THR A 294 -9.83 6.20 -23.56
C THR A 294 -10.14 4.70 -23.69
N LEU A 295 -9.13 3.83 -23.56
CA LEU A 295 -9.27 2.38 -23.60
C LEU A 295 -10.26 1.90 -22.52
N LEU A 296 -10.09 2.34 -21.27
CA LEU A 296 -10.96 1.97 -20.16
C LEU A 296 -12.42 2.39 -20.39
N SER A 297 -12.63 3.64 -20.82
CA SER A 297 -13.99 4.17 -21.04
C SER A 297 -14.72 3.46 -22.17
N ILE A 298 -14.01 3.09 -23.24
CA ILE A 298 -14.58 2.35 -24.38
C ILE A 298 -14.92 0.91 -24.02
N LEU A 299 -14.03 0.21 -23.32
CA LEU A 299 -14.28 -1.16 -22.90
C LEU A 299 -15.45 -1.26 -21.92
N ARG A 300 -15.69 -0.20 -21.14
CA ARG A 300 -16.88 -0.07 -20.29
C ARG A 300 -18.15 0.26 -21.08
N GLY A 301 -18.07 1.15 -22.06
CA GLY A 301 -19.20 1.66 -22.85
C GLY A 301 -19.60 0.81 -24.07
N GLY A 302 -18.78 -0.18 -24.46
CA GLY A 302 -19.08 -1.13 -25.53
C GLY A 302 -18.82 -0.65 -26.96
N VAL A 303 -18.34 0.58 -27.19
CA VAL A 303 -18.12 1.14 -28.54
C VAL A 303 -16.67 0.91 -28.99
N ARG A 304 -16.36 -0.32 -29.41
CA ARG A 304 -14.99 -0.75 -29.78
C ARG A 304 -14.56 -0.30 -31.19
N LEU A 305 -15.47 -0.43 -32.15
CA LEU A 305 -15.21 -0.20 -33.57
C LEU A 305 -14.91 1.29 -33.80
N LEU A 306 -13.70 1.62 -34.28
CA LEU A 306 -13.19 2.95 -34.68
C LEU A 306 -12.30 3.70 -33.66
N CYS A 307 -11.86 3.10 -32.55
CA CYS A 307 -10.93 3.77 -31.65
C CYS A 307 -9.46 3.43 -31.94
N SER A 308 -8.66 4.44 -32.29
CA SER A 308 -7.22 4.30 -32.50
C SER A 308 -6.48 3.77 -31.26
N ALA A 309 -6.91 4.13 -30.04
CA ALA A 309 -6.27 3.65 -28.82
C ALA A 309 -6.46 2.14 -28.60
N TYR A 310 -7.64 1.59 -28.96
CA TYR A 310 -7.88 0.15 -28.87
C TYR A 310 -7.07 -0.62 -29.92
N GLU A 311 -7.04 -0.14 -31.16
CA GLU A 311 -6.28 -0.80 -32.24
C GLU A 311 -4.77 -0.78 -31.96
N GLU A 312 -4.23 0.34 -31.50
CA GLU A 312 -2.81 0.45 -31.10
C GLU A 312 -2.48 -0.52 -29.97
N PHE A 313 -3.33 -0.57 -28.94
CA PHE A 313 -3.14 -1.50 -27.83
C PHE A 313 -3.20 -2.96 -28.30
N ARG A 314 -4.18 -3.29 -29.14
CA ARG A 314 -4.35 -4.63 -29.70
C ARG A 314 -3.13 -5.04 -30.53
N HIS A 315 -2.56 -4.12 -31.32
CA HIS A 315 -1.33 -4.37 -32.06
C HIS A 315 -0.14 -4.64 -31.13
N GLU A 316 -0.03 -3.89 -30.03
CA GLU A 316 1.02 -4.13 -29.04
C GLU A 316 0.88 -5.51 -28.39
N VAL A 317 -0.34 -5.88 -27.96
CA VAL A 317 -0.62 -7.20 -27.39
C VAL A 317 -0.34 -8.33 -28.40
N LEU A 318 -0.64 -8.13 -29.68
CA LEU A 318 -0.33 -9.10 -30.73
C LEU A 318 1.18 -9.22 -31.01
N SER A 319 1.92 -8.13 -30.86
CA SER A 319 3.39 -8.14 -30.96
C SER A 319 4.00 -8.97 -29.83
N GLU A 320 3.49 -8.81 -28.62
CA GLU A 320 3.92 -9.55 -27.43
C GLU A 320 3.45 -11.01 -27.42
N CYS A 321 2.20 -11.26 -27.83
CA CYS A 321 1.57 -12.57 -27.85
C CYS A 321 0.94 -12.85 -29.22
N PRO A 322 1.71 -13.36 -30.20
CA PRO A 322 1.21 -13.61 -31.56
C PRO A 322 0.08 -14.64 -31.65
N SER A 323 -0.07 -15.50 -30.64
CA SER A 323 -1.17 -16.46 -30.55
C SER A 323 -2.48 -15.84 -30.09
N PHE A 324 -2.48 -14.58 -29.61
CA PHE A 324 -3.67 -13.90 -29.14
C PHE A 324 -4.71 -13.83 -30.27
N CYS A 325 -5.83 -14.53 -30.06
CA CYS A 325 -6.90 -14.64 -31.02
C CYS A 325 -8.21 -14.22 -30.34
N GLY A 326 -8.35 -12.92 -30.08
CA GLY A 326 -9.52 -12.42 -29.38
C GLY A 326 -9.73 -10.91 -29.47
N ASP A 327 -10.88 -10.52 -28.93
CA ASP A 327 -11.16 -9.17 -28.50
C ASP A 327 -10.81 -9.04 -27.02
N ILE A 328 -10.29 -7.89 -26.61
CA ILE A 328 -9.95 -7.63 -25.22
C ILE A 328 -11.21 -7.14 -24.50
N SER A 329 -11.55 -7.78 -23.38
CA SER A 329 -12.66 -7.39 -22.51
C SER A 329 -12.26 -6.34 -21.47
N PHE A 330 -13.26 -5.68 -20.88
CA PHE A 330 -13.04 -4.76 -19.76
C PHE A 330 -12.38 -5.47 -18.57
N GLN A 331 -12.83 -6.69 -18.24
CA GLN A 331 -12.30 -7.44 -17.11
C GLN A 331 -10.81 -7.79 -17.29
N GLU A 332 -10.37 -8.09 -18.51
CA GLU A 332 -8.96 -8.42 -18.79
C GLU A 332 -8.02 -7.23 -18.64
N VAL A 333 -8.48 -6.00 -18.90
CA VAL A 333 -7.66 -4.80 -18.67
C VAL A 333 -7.79 -4.25 -17.25
N ALA A 334 -8.90 -4.51 -16.56
CA ALA A 334 -9.19 -3.93 -15.25
C ALA A 334 -8.74 -4.83 -14.09
N ASN A 335 -8.94 -6.15 -14.20
CA ASN A 335 -8.68 -7.05 -13.09
C ASN A 335 -7.19 -7.37 -12.96
N PRO A 336 -6.67 -7.42 -11.72
CA PRO A 336 -5.31 -7.82 -11.46
C PRO A 336 -5.10 -9.30 -11.72
N VAL A 337 -3.91 -9.63 -12.19
CA VAL A 337 -3.50 -10.99 -12.53
C VAL A 337 -2.32 -11.40 -11.64
N PHE A 338 -2.45 -12.54 -10.95
CA PHE A 338 -1.34 -13.18 -10.28
C PHE A 338 -0.48 -13.93 -11.30
N VAL A 339 0.82 -13.65 -11.31
CA VAL A 339 1.76 -14.26 -12.24
C VAL A 339 2.99 -14.81 -11.52
N LYS A 340 3.39 -16.04 -11.88
CA LYS A 340 4.72 -16.57 -11.57
C LYS A 340 5.67 -16.23 -12.73
N PRO A 341 6.64 -15.31 -12.53
CA PRO A 341 7.60 -14.93 -13.56
C PRO A 341 8.65 -16.05 -13.76
N ILE A 342 9.36 -16.03 -14.88
CA ILE A 342 10.61 -16.79 -14.98
C ILE A 342 11.63 -16.17 -14.01
N ARG A 343 12.29 -17.01 -13.21
CA ARG A 343 13.29 -16.59 -12.22
C ARG A 343 14.65 -16.33 -12.87
N LYS A 344 14.72 -15.36 -13.79
CA LYS A 344 15.97 -14.97 -14.48
C LYS A 344 16.95 -14.27 -13.53
N ASN A 345 16.43 -13.46 -12.61
CA ASN A 345 17.20 -12.72 -11.61
C ASN A 345 17.32 -13.52 -10.29
N GLN A 346 18.54 -13.61 -9.73
CA GLN A 346 18.81 -14.30 -8.46
C GLN A 346 17.97 -13.77 -7.30
N ARG A 347 17.68 -12.46 -7.27
CA ARG A 347 16.84 -11.85 -6.25
C ARG A 347 15.42 -12.44 -6.26
N ILE A 348 14.82 -12.56 -7.44
CA ILE A 348 13.48 -13.14 -7.59
C ILE A 348 13.51 -14.63 -7.20
N ALA A 349 14.60 -15.33 -7.52
CA ALA A 349 14.77 -16.72 -7.14
C ALA A 349 14.84 -16.91 -5.61
N HIS A 350 15.69 -16.16 -4.91
CA HIS A 350 15.86 -16.25 -3.46
C HIS A 350 14.62 -15.78 -2.68
N GLN A 351 13.96 -14.74 -3.17
CA GLN A 351 12.72 -14.26 -2.59
C GLN A 351 11.53 -15.17 -2.90
N GLU A 352 11.70 -16.17 -3.76
CA GLU A 352 10.61 -16.95 -4.36
C GLU A 352 9.48 -16.04 -4.87
N GLY A 353 9.89 -14.97 -5.55
CA GLY A 353 9.02 -13.88 -5.96
C GLY A 353 7.98 -14.30 -6.99
N ALA A 354 6.79 -13.75 -6.82
CA ALA A 354 5.71 -13.70 -7.79
C ALA A 354 5.14 -12.27 -7.80
N PHE A 355 4.31 -11.95 -8.79
CA PHE A 355 3.77 -10.61 -8.95
C PHE A 355 2.26 -10.62 -9.10
N ILE A 356 1.64 -9.53 -8.67
CA ILE A 356 0.29 -9.16 -9.08
C ILE A 356 0.43 -8.01 -10.07
N ILE A 357 0.05 -8.23 -11.32
CA ILE A 357 0.03 -7.16 -12.33
C ILE A 357 -1.29 -6.42 -12.18
N TRP A 358 -1.23 -5.13 -11.89
CA TRP A 358 -2.43 -4.30 -11.80
C TRP A 358 -2.84 -3.75 -13.17
N GLY A 359 -4.13 -3.81 -13.42
CA GLY A 359 -4.78 -3.25 -14.59
C GLY A 359 -5.16 -1.79 -14.43
N LEU A 360 -6.10 -1.36 -15.27
CA LEU A 360 -6.69 -0.04 -15.27
C LEU A 360 -7.81 0.05 -14.22
N ASP A 361 -7.43 0.38 -12.99
CA ASP A 361 -8.38 0.58 -11.90
C ASP A 361 -9.07 1.95 -12.02
N GLU A 362 -10.41 1.93 -12.05
CA GLU A 362 -11.24 3.11 -12.28
C GLU A 362 -10.97 4.26 -11.30
N SER A 363 -10.50 3.97 -10.08
CA SER A 363 -10.18 4.99 -9.08
C SER A 363 -9.01 5.89 -9.48
N PHE A 364 -8.09 5.42 -10.33
CA PHE A 364 -6.95 6.20 -10.81
C PHE A 364 -7.17 6.81 -12.20
N TYR A 365 -8.00 6.16 -13.02
CA TYR A 365 -8.17 6.48 -14.44
C TYR A 365 -9.45 7.25 -14.77
N ASN A 366 -10.44 7.34 -13.86
CA ASN A 366 -11.59 8.23 -14.05
C ASN A 366 -11.26 9.68 -13.70
N ASN A 367 -11.84 10.63 -14.44
CA ASN A 367 -11.65 12.08 -14.27
C ASN A 367 -12.45 12.69 -13.10
N GLN A 368 -13.20 11.88 -12.36
CA GLN A 368 -13.90 12.32 -11.14
C GLN A 368 -13.01 12.01 -9.93
N GLU A 369 -13.01 12.91 -8.94
CA GLU A 369 -12.23 12.84 -7.70
C GLU A 369 -12.04 11.40 -7.22
N VAL A 370 -10.80 11.06 -6.83
CA VAL A 370 -10.35 9.70 -6.47
C VAL A 370 -11.32 9.08 -5.47
N THR A 371 -12.32 8.39 -6.02
CA THR A 371 -13.30 7.67 -5.23
C THR A 371 -12.72 6.28 -5.15
N TYR A 372 -11.93 6.01 -4.10
CA TYR A 372 -11.60 4.65 -3.70
C TYR A 372 -12.95 3.95 -3.42
N GLY A 373 -13.51 3.32 -4.45
CA GLY A 373 -14.94 2.95 -4.48
C GLY A 373 -15.26 1.72 -5.32
N GLN A 374 -14.37 1.31 -6.22
CA GLN A 374 -14.43 0.00 -6.84
C GLN A 374 -13.08 -0.68 -6.70
N GLN A 375 -12.93 -1.45 -5.60
CA GLN A 375 -11.87 -2.44 -5.52
C GLN A 375 -11.96 -3.35 -6.74
N SER A 376 -10.81 -3.86 -7.19
CA SER A 376 -10.77 -4.99 -8.11
C SER A 376 -11.87 -6.01 -7.80
N THR A 377 -12.58 -6.48 -8.82
CA THR A 377 -13.62 -7.51 -8.65
C THR A 377 -13.05 -8.83 -8.10
N LYS A 378 -11.72 -9.03 -8.16
CA LYS A 378 -11.03 -10.19 -7.60
C LYS A 378 -10.23 -9.79 -6.37
N ASP A 379 -10.80 -10.10 -5.21
CA ASP A 379 -10.10 -9.98 -3.93
C ASP A 379 -9.51 -11.34 -3.55
N TYR A 380 -8.20 -11.47 -3.71
CA TYR A 380 -7.46 -12.71 -3.41
C TYR A 380 -7.03 -12.83 -1.95
N ARG A 381 -7.44 -11.91 -1.07
CA ARG A 381 -7.09 -11.97 0.36
C ARG A 381 -7.55 -13.30 0.97
N TYR A 382 -6.65 -14.00 1.67
CA TYR A 382 -6.99 -15.26 2.32
C TYR A 382 -8.06 -15.06 3.40
N ILE A 383 -9.09 -15.89 3.35
CA ILE A 383 -10.24 -15.85 4.27
C ILE A 383 -10.29 -17.16 5.06
N CYS A 384 -10.29 -17.07 6.38
CA CYS A 384 -10.54 -18.18 7.28
C CYS A 384 -11.78 -17.87 8.14
N ASN A 385 -12.71 -18.81 8.24
CA ASN A 385 -13.96 -18.64 9.01
C ASN A 385 -14.73 -17.34 8.68
N GLY A 386 -14.74 -16.94 7.40
CA GLY A 386 -15.41 -15.72 6.94
C GLY A 386 -14.67 -14.41 7.26
N LYS A 387 -13.44 -14.47 7.77
CA LYS A 387 -12.60 -13.29 8.04
C LYS A 387 -11.29 -13.31 7.27
N LYS A 388 -10.89 -12.15 6.77
CA LYS A 388 -9.57 -11.93 6.15
C LYS A 388 -8.50 -11.90 7.22
N LEU A 389 -7.51 -12.76 7.09
CA LEU A 389 -6.43 -12.86 8.07
C LEU A 389 -5.33 -11.84 7.80
N VAL A 390 -4.83 -11.22 8.88
CA VAL A 390 -3.70 -10.30 8.86
C VAL A 390 -2.79 -10.65 10.03
N PHE A 391 -1.55 -11.00 9.72
CA PHE A 391 -0.54 -11.25 10.74
C PHE A 391 0.17 -9.94 11.04
N TYR A 392 0.08 -9.42 12.27
CA TYR A 392 0.79 -8.21 12.64
C TYR A 392 1.94 -8.50 13.60
N ILE A 393 3.07 -7.82 13.37
CA ILE A 393 4.31 -8.02 14.12
C ILE A 393 4.54 -6.75 14.94
N PRO A 394 4.42 -6.80 16.28
CA PRO A 394 4.74 -5.67 17.14
C PRO A 394 6.18 -5.19 16.94
N ALA A 395 6.39 -3.87 17.03
CA ALA A 395 7.69 -3.24 16.79
C ALA A 395 8.82 -3.82 17.67
N ASP A 396 8.52 -4.07 18.94
CA ASP A 396 9.47 -4.60 19.94
C ASP A 396 9.88 -6.06 19.67
N LYS A 397 9.15 -6.78 18.81
CA LYS A 397 9.43 -8.19 18.48
C LYS A 397 10.27 -8.36 17.22
N LYS A 398 10.32 -7.35 16.34
CA LYS A 398 11.00 -7.41 15.04
C LYS A 398 12.48 -7.80 15.14
N GLY A 399 13.22 -7.18 16.06
CA GLY A 399 14.65 -7.44 16.23
C GLY A 399 14.94 -8.91 16.54
N ARG A 400 14.18 -9.49 17.48
CA ARG A 400 14.33 -10.91 17.85
C ARG A 400 13.95 -11.85 16.71
N ILE A 401 12.91 -11.52 15.95
CA ILE A 401 12.50 -12.29 14.77
C ILE A 401 13.61 -12.27 13.71
N LEU A 402 14.19 -11.11 13.40
CA LEU A 402 15.30 -10.97 12.45
C LEU A 402 16.54 -11.76 12.88
N GLU A 403 16.87 -11.79 14.17
CA GLU A 403 17.98 -12.60 14.69
C GLU A 403 17.77 -14.09 14.40
N ILE A 404 16.56 -14.61 14.64
CA ILE A 404 16.22 -16.01 14.42
C ILE A 404 16.21 -16.31 12.92
N LEU A 405 15.56 -15.48 12.10
CA LEU A 405 15.54 -15.59 10.64
C LEU A 405 16.96 -15.65 10.07
N ASN A 406 17.85 -14.79 10.57
CA ASN A 406 19.25 -14.80 10.16
C ASN A 406 19.96 -16.11 10.51
N ARG A 407 19.70 -16.71 11.69
CA ARG A 407 20.31 -17.98 12.10
C ARG A 407 19.84 -19.17 11.26
N ILE A 408 18.63 -19.11 10.71
CA ILE A 408 18.08 -20.13 9.82
C ILE A 408 18.35 -19.85 8.33
N GLY A 409 19.12 -18.79 8.01
CA GLY A 409 19.59 -18.50 6.65
C GLY A 409 18.80 -17.42 5.88
N ILE A 410 17.78 -16.81 6.48
CA ILE A 410 17.00 -15.73 5.85
C ILE A 410 17.52 -14.39 6.39
N ASN A 411 18.38 -13.76 5.60
CA ASN A 411 19.05 -12.50 5.96
C ASN A 411 19.18 -11.57 4.74
N LYS A 412 19.71 -10.36 4.95
CA LYS A 412 19.84 -9.34 3.89
C LYS A 412 20.58 -9.88 2.65
N ALA A 413 21.71 -10.56 2.82
CA ALA A 413 22.49 -11.11 1.71
C ALA A 413 21.77 -12.24 0.95
N TYR A 414 20.90 -13.00 1.62
CA TYR A 414 20.05 -13.99 0.95
C TYR A 414 18.93 -13.30 0.15
N VAL A 415 18.19 -12.38 0.80
CA VAL A 415 17.03 -11.71 0.22
C VAL A 415 17.41 -10.74 -0.91
N TYR A 416 18.56 -10.08 -0.77
CA TYR A 416 19.13 -9.13 -1.72
C TYR A 416 20.55 -9.61 -2.10
N PRO A 417 20.66 -10.51 -3.09
CA PRO A 417 21.94 -11.10 -3.49
C PRO A 417 22.84 -10.14 -4.31
N GLU A 418 22.40 -8.92 -4.57
CA GLU A 418 23.18 -7.88 -5.24
C GLU A 418 24.47 -7.56 -4.46
N ILE A 419 25.58 -7.36 -5.19
CA ILE A 419 26.90 -7.23 -4.58
C ILE A 419 26.98 -6.10 -3.55
N ASP A 420 26.30 -4.99 -3.80
CA ASP A 420 26.25 -3.83 -2.90
C ASP A 420 25.52 -4.17 -1.60
N ASP A 421 24.39 -4.88 -1.69
CA ASP A 421 23.61 -5.30 -0.53
C ASP A 421 24.34 -6.36 0.31
N VAL A 422 25.02 -7.29 -0.35
CA VAL A 422 25.87 -8.30 0.30
C VAL A 422 27.06 -7.64 1.00
N ALA A 423 27.72 -6.67 0.34
CA ALA A 423 28.83 -5.93 0.94
C ALA A 423 28.37 -5.12 2.17
N GLU A 424 27.22 -4.45 2.09
CA GLU A 424 26.63 -3.74 3.23
C GLU A 424 26.30 -4.70 4.40
N TYR A 425 25.74 -5.87 4.09
CA TYR A 425 25.47 -6.91 5.09
C TYR A 425 26.75 -7.37 5.78
N ILE A 426 27.81 -7.67 5.02
CA ILE A 426 29.10 -8.10 5.59
C ILE A 426 29.67 -7.00 6.49
N LYS A 427 29.64 -5.73 6.04
CA LYS A 427 30.11 -4.60 6.84
C LYS A 427 29.36 -4.46 8.16
N SER A 428 28.05 -4.66 8.16
CA SER A 428 27.22 -4.62 9.37
C SER A 428 27.53 -5.72 10.40
N ARG A 429 28.23 -6.79 9.98
CA ARG A 429 28.56 -7.96 10.80
C ARG A 429 29.93 -7.89 11.45
N VAL A 430 30.83 -7.08 10.91
CA VAL A 430 32.16 -6.89 11.47
C VAL A 430 32.04 -5.93 12.66
N THR A 431 32.03 -6.47 13.88
CA THR A 431 32.14 -5.67 15.10
C THR A 431 33.59 -5.25 15.31
N GLU A 432 33.81 -4.04 15.83
CA GLU A 432 35.13 -3.67 16.40
C GLU A 432 35.51 -4.70 17.45
N THR A 433 36.73 -5.23 17.34
CA THR A 433 37.25 -6.35 18.14
C THR A 433 37.80 -5.87 19.46
#